data_AF-G1T572-F1
#
_entry.id   AF-G1T572-F1
#
_cell.length_a   1.000
_cell.length_b   1.000
_cell.length_c   1.000
_cell.angle_alpha   90.00
_cell.angle_beta   90.00
_cell.angle_gamma   90.00
#
_symmetry.space_group_name_H-M   'P 1'
#
loop_
_entity.id
_entity.type
_entity.pdbx_description
1 polymer ?
#
loop_
_entity_poly.entity_id
_entity_poly.type
_entity_poly.pdbx_seq_one_letter_code
_entity_poly.pdbx_strand_id
1 'polypeptide(L)' 'MAADANPLAIILQLRLLSEDKNVPYGFVYSKQALGRAYGVSGPVNAHFVTIKESSQLKQQIQAFQPTIEKLQV' A
#
# COMPACT_ATOMS: atom_id res chain seq x y z
N MET A 1 -3.08 -1.34 0.16
CA MET A 1 -3.74 -2.67 0.16
C MET A 1 -5.12 -2.52 -0.47
N ALA A 2 -5.63 -3.49 -1.21
CA ALA A 2 -6.95 -3.43 -1.84
C ALA A 2 -8.02 -4.08 -0.94
N ALA A 3 -9.14 -3.39 -0.71
CA ALA A 3 -10.24 -3.87 0.14
C ALA A 3 -11.07 -5.00 -0.51
N ASP A 4 -11.06 -5.11 -1.84
CA ASP A 4 -11.76 -6.12 -2.65
C ASP A 4 -10.89 -7.36 -2.97
N ALA A 5 -9.82 -7.57 -2.20
CA ALA A 5 -8.98 -8.73 -2.31
C ALA A 5 -9.77 -9.99 -1.91
N ASN A 6 -9.67 -11.03 -2.73
CA ASN A 6 -10.27 -12.33 -2.44
C ASN A 6 -9.22 -13.42 -2.67
N PRO A 7 -8.85 -14.20 -1.64
CA PRO A 7 -9.40 -14.21 -0.27
C PRO A 7 -8.91 -13.05 0.61
N LEU A 8 -9.78 -12.56 1.51
CA LEU A 8 -9.49 -11.47 2.45
C LEU A 8 -8.38 -11.81 3.47
N ALA A 9 -8.13 -13.11 3.71
CA ALA A 9 -7.09 -13.58 4.61
C ALA A 9 -5.70 -13.01 4.29
N ILE A 10 -5.40 -12.79 3.00
CA ILE A 10 -4.12 -12.22 2.55
C ILE A 10 -3.92 -10.81 3.11
N ILE A 11 -4.97 -9.99 3.12
CA ILE A 11 -4.91 -8.60 3.58
C ILE A 11 -4.79 -8.54 5.10
N LEU A 12 -5.50 -9.41 5.82
CA LEU A 12 -5.44 -9.51 7.28
C LEU A 12 -4.03 -9.84 7.77
N GLN A 13 -3.37 -10.82 7.12
CA GLN A 13 -2.01 -11.21 7.49
C GLN A 13 -1.00 -10.08 7.23
N LEU A 14 -1.12 -9.38 6.09
CA LEU A 14 -0.26 -8.23 5.79
C LEU A 14 -0.48 -7.05 6.74
N ARG A 15 -1.72 -6.83 7.19
CA ARG A 15 -2.03 -5.80 8.19
C ARG A 15 -1.32 -6.09 9.51
N LEU A 16 -1.41 -7.33 10.00
CA LEU A 16 -0.75 -7.74 11.24
C LEU A 16 0.77 -7.57 11.17
N LEU A 17 1.39 -7.95 10.05
CA LEU A 17 2.83 -7.74 9.83
C LEU A 17 3.20 -6.26 9.75
N SER A 18 2.35 -5.43 9.15
CA SER A 18 2.59 -3.98 9.03
C SER A 18 2.43 -3.28 10.39
N GLU A 19 1.53 -3.78 11.24
CA GLU A 19 1.34 -3.32 12.62
C GLU A 19 2.53 -3.67 13.50
N ASP A 20 3.02 -4.93 13.44
CA ASP A 20 4.22 -5.38 14.18
C ASP A 20 5.47 -4.56 13.83
N LYS A 21 5.61 -4.18 12.56
CA LYS A 21 6.76 -3.42 12.06
C LYS A 21 6.57 -1.90 12.05
N ASN A 22 5.43 -1.40 12.53
CA ASN A 22 5.09 0.03 12.52
C ASN A 22 5.25 0.67 11.11
N VAL A 23 4.88 -0.07 10.06
CA VAL A 23 4.97 0.42 8.69
C VAL A 23 3.66 1.10 8.31
N PRO A 24 3.67 2.34 7.79
CA PRO A 24 2.45 3.00 7.36
C PRO A 24 1.81 2.23 6.20
N TYR A 25 0.52 1.97 6.31
CA TYR A 25 -0.29 1.25 5.33
C TYR A 25 -1.64 1.93 5.13
N GLY A 26 -2.25 1.74 3.96
CA GLY A 26 -3.58 2.28 3.66
C GLY A 26 -4.38 1.35 2.76
N PHE A 27 -5.70 1.52 2.77
CA PHE A 27 -6.64 0.74 1.96
C PHE A 27 -7.16 1.54 0.77
N VAL A 28 -7.27 0.87 -0.38
CA VAL A 28 -7.94 1.39 -1.57
C VAL A 28 -9.14 0.51 -1.88
N TYR A 29 -10.18 1.09 -2.48
CA TYR A 29 -11.44 0.40 -2.75
C TYR A 29 -11.34 -0.70 -3.82
N SER A 30 -10.39 -0.62 -4.78
CA SER A 30 -10.33 -1.57 -5.90
C SER A 30 -8.92 -2.02 -6.26
N LYS A 31 -8.74 -3.34 -6.37
CA LYS A 31 -7.52 -4.00 -6.88
C LYS A 31 -7.25 -3.73 -8.35
N GLN A 32 -8.29 -3.46 -9.15
CA GLN A 32 -8.15 -3.11 -10.56
C GLN A 32 -7.64 -1.67 -10.73
N ALA A 33 -8.21 -0.73 -9.96
CA ALA A 33 -7.73 0.65 -9.95
C ALA A 33 -6.27 0.71 -9.48
N LEU A 34 -5.92 -0.09 -8.46
CA LEU A 34 -4.56 -0.24 -8.00
C LEU A 34 -3.65 -0.79 -9.11
N GLY A 35 -4.01 -1.91 -9.76
CA GLY A 35 -3.23 -2.47 -10.87
C GLY A 35 -2.98 -1.46 -12.00
N ARG A 36 -4.02 -0.73 -12.41
CA ARG A 36 -3.92 0.33 -13.42
C ARG A 36 -2.98 1.47 -13.01
N ALA A 37 -3.01 1.90 -11.76
CA ALA A 37 -2.11 2.95 -11.25
C ALA A 37 -0.63 2.53 -11.28
N TYR A 38 -0.34 1.24 -11.11
CA TYR A 38 1.02 0.69 -11.19
C TYR A 38 1.41 0.19 -12.59
N GLY A 39 0.56 0.35 -13.61
CA GLY A 39 0.84 -0.08 -14.98
C GLY A 39 0.75 -1.60 -15.18
N VAL A 40 0.05 -2.31 -14.30
CA VAL A 40 -0.16 -3.76 -14.39
C VAL A 40 -1.55 -4.03 -14.97
N SER A 41 -1.63 -4.83 -16.02
CA SER A 41 -2.90 -5.21 -16.69
C SER A 41 -3.82 -6.11 -15.84
N GLY A 42 -3.41 -6.48 -14.63
CA GLY A 42 -4.09 -7.42 -13.75
C GLY A 42 -4.50 -6.83 -12.40
N PRO A 43 -5.39 -7.51 -11.66
CA PRO A 43 -5.77 -7.10 -10.31
C PRO A 43 -4.57 -7.24 -9.37
N VAL A 44 -4.33 -6.21 -8.55
CA VAL A 44 -3.28 -6.28 -7.54
C VAL A 44 -3.85 -6.08 -6.14
N ASN A 45 -3.56 -7.04 -5.26
CA ASN A 45 -4.10 -7.07 -3.90
C ASN A 45 -3.32 -6.17 -2.94
N ALA A 46 -2.00 -6.09 -3.08
CA ALA A 46 -1.14 -5.26 -2.23
C ALA A 46 0.07 -4.79 -3.02
N HIS A 47 0.56 -3.60 -2.69
CA HIS A 47 1.81 -3.04 -3.20
C HIS A 47 2.60 -2.47 -2.03
N PHE A 48 3.92 -2.56 -2.15
CA PHE A 48 4.87 -2.02 -1.20
C PHE A 48 5.74 -1.00 -1.90
N VAL A 49 5.83 0.18 -1.30
CA VAL A 49 6.76 1.21 -1.75
C VAL A 49 7.98 1.14 -0.86
N THR A 50 9.14 0.84 -1.46
CA THR A 50 10.42 0.84 -0.76
C THR A 50 11.18 2.11 -1.10
N ILE A 51 11.87 2.67 -0.11
CA ILE A 51 12.68 3.88 -0.28
C ILE A 51 14.14 3.43 -0.38
N LYS A 52 14.81 3.82 -1.47
CA LYS A 52 16.27 3.71 -1.60
C LYS A 52 16.91 5.06 -1.35
N GLU A 53 18.09 5.09 -0.73
CA GLU A 53 18.74 6.35 -0.34
C GLU A 53 19.03 7.30 -1.49
N SER A 54 19.34 6.77 -2.68
CA SER A 54 19.60 7.53 -3.91
C SER A 54 18.36 7.84 -4.74
N SER A 55 17.15 7.55 -4.24
CA SER A 55 15.92 7.77 -4.99
C SER A 55 15.52 9.24 -5.01
N GLN A 56 15.31 9.79 -6.21
CA GLN A 56 14.77 11.14 -6.41
C GLN A 56 13.35 11.31 -5.83
N LEU A 57 12.62 10.20 -5.66
CA LEU A 57 11.25 10.19 -5.13
C LEU A 57 11.21 10.19 -3.60
N LYS A 58 12.35 10.13 -2.90
CA LYS A 58 12.42 10.04 -1.44
C LYS A 58 11.63 11.15 -0.75
N GLN A 59 11.82 12.40 -1.18
CA GLN A 59 11.11 13.55 -0.60
C GLN A 59 9.60 13.48 -0.83
N GLN A 60 9.16 13.04 -2.01
CA GLN A 60 7.74 12.89 -2.31
C GLN A 60 7.09 11.77 -1.48
N ILE A 61 7.79 10.64 -1.30
CA ILE A 61 7.28 9.53 -0.48
C ILE A 61 7.20 9.95 0.99
N GLN A 62 8.20 10.66 1.50
CA GLN A 62 8.20 11.18 2.88
C GLN A 62 7.08 12.21 3.12
N ALA A 63 6.81 13.10 2.16
CA ALA A 63 5.68 14.02 2.24
C ALA A 63 4.32 13.31 2.22
N PHE A 64 4.24 12.13 1.59
CA PHE A 64 3.00 11.37 1.46
C PHE A 64 2.71 10.45 2.66
N GLN A 65 3.74 9.98 3.39
CA GLN A 65 3.59 9.17 4.61
C GLN A 65 2.52 9.67 5.60
N PRO A 66 2.51 10.95 6.04
CA PRO A 66 1.52 11.43 7.00
C PRO A 66 0.09 11.46 6.45
N THR A 67 -0.07 11.47 5.12
CA THR A 67 -1.40 11.36 4.49
C THR A 67 -1.92 9.93 4.58
N ILE A 68 -1.04 8.93 4.45
CA ILE A 68 -1.40 7.51 4.59
C ILE A 68 -1.78 7.19 6.04
N GLU A 69 -1.04 7.70 7.02
CA GLU A 69 -1.36 7.50 8.45
C GLU A 69 -2.75 8.01 8.82
N LYS A 70 -3.20 9.12 8.22
CA LYS A 70 -4.57 9.63 8.40
C LYS A 70 -5.65 8.75 7.75
N LEU A 71 -5.27 7.91 6.79
CA LEU A 71 -6.18 6.97 6.11
C LEU A 71 -6.21 5.58 6.78
N GLN A 72 -5.52 5.42 7.93
CA GLN A 72 -5.55 4.19 8.73
C GLN A 72 -6.80 4.07 9.62
N VAL A 73 -7.71 5.05 9.56
CA VAL A 73 -8.96 5.11 10.33
C VAL A 73 -10.11 4.44 9.57
#